data_AF-A0A0C2F5C9-F1
#
_entry.id   AF-A0A0C2F5C9-F1
#
_cell.length_a   1.000
_cell.length_b   1.000
_cell.length_c   1.000
_cell.angle_alpha   90.00
_cell.angle_beta   90.00
_cell.angle_gamma   90.00
#
_symmetry.space_group_name_H-M   'P 1'
#
loop_
_entity.id
_entity.type
_entity.pdbx_description
1 polymer ?
#
loop_
_entity_poly.entity_id
_entity_poly.type
_entity_poly.pdbx_seq_one_letter_code
_entity_poly.pdbx_strand_id
1 'polypeptide(L)'
;MSIAARQVKLETAYADLVKECNRRRTQLVDAGKYHRFVRQVDDLSDWLHEKAHLASSEDYGRDLEDCVQLTEKFETVVRELAAAGERVANVQRSQEELLRSGHPYAASIRAKGTDLNSLWTSVNEAATERQQALAGARQVH
;
A
#
# COMPACT_ATOMS: atom_id res chain seq x y z
N MET A 1 8.87 -44.76 -40.23
CA MET A 1 9.36 -43.51 -39.60
C MET A 1 10.78 -43.74 -39.13
N SER A 2 11.75 -42.96 -39.60
CA SER A 2 13.15 -43.07 -39.15
C SER A 2 13.30 -42.65 -37.68
N ILE A 3 14.25 -43.25 -36.96
CA ILE A 3 14.61 -42.88 -35.57
C ILE A 3 14.90 -41.38 -35.48
N ALA A 4 15.59 -40.82 -36.48
CA ALA A 4 15.89 -39.39 -36.55
C ALA A 4 14.62 -38.51 -36.58
N ALA A 5 13.57 -38.93 -37.31
CA ALA A 5 12.32 -38.18 -37.37
C ALA A 5 11.54 -38.22 -36.04
N ARG A 6 11.69 -39.28 -35.25
CA ARG A 6 11.12 -39.37 -33.90
C ARG A 6 11.90 -38.51 -32.92
N GLN A 7 13.23 -38.49 -33.03
CA GLN A 7 14.10 -37.66 -32.20
C GLN A 7 13.79 -36.17 -32.36
N VAL A 8 13.72 -35.67 -33.60
CA VAL A 8 13.41 -34.25 -33.86
C VAL A 8 12.04 -33.86 -33.29
N LYS A 9 11.01 -34.72 -33.47
CA LYS A 9 9.68 -34.47 -32.89
C LYS A 9 9.71 -34.38 -31.37
N LEU A 10 10.48 -35.25 -30.71
CA LEU A 10 10.63 -35.25 -29.26
C LEU A 10 11.36 -33.99 -28.78
N GLU A 11 12.43 -33.59 -29.47
CA GLU A 11 13.19 -32.38 -29.16
C GLU A 11 12.34 -31.12 -29.30
N THR A 12 11.56 -31.00 -30.38
CA THR A 12 10.61 -29.89 -30.56
C THR A 12 9.54 -29.88 -29.47
N ALA A 13 8.89 -31.02 -29.21
CA ALA A 13 7.85 -31.11 -28.18
C ALA A 13 8.37 -30.77 -26.78
N TYR A 14 9.60 -31.18 -26.46
CA TYR A 14 10.26 -30.83 -25.21
C TYR A 14 10.55 -29.31 -25.12
N ALA A 15 11.08 -28.71 -26.19
CA ALA A 15 11.34 -27.28 -26.24
C ALA A 15 10.05 -26.45 -26.05
N ASP A 16 8.96 -26.85 -26.71
CA ASP A 16 7.64 -26.23 -26.55
C ASP A 16 7.11 -26.37 -25.13
N LEU A 17 7.22 -27.56 -24.53
CA LEU A 17 6.82 -27.78 -23.14
C LEU A 17 7.61 -26.88 -22.17
N VAL A 18 8.92 -26.77 -22.34
CA VAL A 18 9.77 -25.90 -21.50
C VAL A 18 9.36 -24.43 -21.64
N LYS A 19 9.05 -23.98 -22.86
CA LYS A 19 8.54 -22.63 -23.11
C LYS A 19 7.22 -22.38 -22.40
N GLU A 20 6.27 -23.30 -22.50
CA GLU A 20 4.95 -23.18 -21.86
C GLU A 20 5.03 -23.22 -20.33
N CYS A 21 5.86 -24.10 -19.77
CA CYS A 21 6.12 -24.14 -18.33
C CYS A 21 6.72 -22.82 -17.82
N ASN A 22 7.68 -22.24 -18.54
CA ASN A 22 8.25 -20.95 -18.19
C ASN A 22 7.22 -19.82 -18.27
N ARG A 23 6.38 -19.79 -19.31
CA ARG A 23 5.29 -18.83 -19.45
C ARG A 23 4.32 -18.89 -18.28
N ARG A 24 3.88 -20.10 -17.93
CA ARG A 24 2.97 -20.32 -16.78
C ARG A 24 3.61 -19.91 -15.47
N ARG A 25 4.89 -20.22 -15.25
CA ARG A 25 5.63 -19.82 -14.05
C ARG A 25 5.65 -18.29 -13.90
N THR A 26 5.97 -17.55 -14.97
CA THR A 26 5.97 -16.09 -14.94
C THR A 26 4.58 -15.54 -14.60
N GLN A 27 3.53 -16.02 -15.25
CA GLN A 27 2.15 -15.59 -14.98
C GLN A 27 1.72 -15.82 -13.53
N LEU A 28 2.08 -16.96 -12.94
CA LEU A 28 1.76 -17.25 -11.53
C LEU A 28 2.52 -16.34 -10.57
N VAL A 29 3.80 -16.07 -10.84
CA VAL A 29 4.60 -15.15 -10.02
C VAL A 29 4.02 -13.73 -10.08
N ASP A 30 3.64 -13.27 -11.26
CA ASP A 30 3.05 -11.95 -11.47
C ASP A 30 1.69 -11.82 -10.81
N ALA A 31 0.81 -12.82 -10.95
CA ALA A 31 -0.46 -12.86 -10.24
C ALA A 31 -0.27 -12.82 -8.71
N GLY A 32 0.71 -13.56 -8.19
CA GLY A 32 1.07 -13.54 -6.78
C GLY A 32 1.54 -12.17 -6.31
N LYS A 33 2.34 -11.45 -7.11
CA LYS A 33 2.76 -10.07 -6.82
C LYS A 33 1.57 -9.12 -6.81
N TYR A 34 0.68 -9.23 -7.79
CA TYR A 34 -0.51 -8.41 -7.90
C TYR A 34 -1.43 -8.57 -6.67
N HIS A 35 -1.74 -9.80 -6.28
CA HIS A 35 -2.60 -10.04 -5.11
C HIS A 35 -1.96 -9.58 -3.79
N ARG A 36 -0.63 -9.67 -3.66
CA ARG A 36 0.07 -9.08 -2.51
C ARG A 36 -0.05 -7.56 -2.49
N PHE A 37 0.18 -6.90 -3.62
CA PHE A 37 0.00 -5.46 -3.74
C PHE A 37 -1.42 -5.03 -3.36
N VAL A 38 -2.45 -5.68 -3.91
CA VAL A 38 -3.85 -5.36 -3.61
C VAL A 38 -4.12 -5.47 -2.11
N ARG A 39 -3.70 -6.58 -1.47
CA ARG A 39 -3.87 -6.75 -0.03
C ARG A 39 -3.16 -5.67 0.77
N GLN A 40 -1.91 -5.33 0.41
CA GLN A 40 -1.16 -4.29 1.11
C GLN A 40 -1.82 -2.92 0.98
N VAL A 41 -2.39 -2.60 -0.18
CA VAL A 41 -3.18 -1.36 -0.38
C VAL A 41 -4.41 -1.37 0.52
N ASP A 42 -5.18 -2.45 0.49
CA ASP A 42 -6.45 -2.53 1.23
C ASP A 42 -6.19 -2.46 2.75
N ASP A 43 -5.26 -3.25 3.27
CA ASP A 43 -4.86 -3.25 4.70
C ASP A 43 -4.37 -1.86 5.16
N LEU A 44 -3.63 -1.15 4.31
CA LEU A 44 -3.11 0.18 4.64
C LEU A 44 -4.20 1.25 4.52
N SER A 45 -5.13 1.11 3.58
CA SER A 45 -6.27 2.02 3.41
C SER A 45 -7.21 1.95 4.61
N ASP A 46 -7.54 0.74 5.08
CA ASP A 46 -8.38 0.53 6.26
C ASP A 46 -7.74 1.16 7.51
N TRP A 47 -6.45 0.91 7.71
CA TRP A 47 -5.70 1.53 8.80
C TRP A 47 -5.65 3.05 8.68
N LEU A 48 -5.49 3.61 7.48
CA LEU A 48 -5.50 5.06 7.28
C LEU A 48 -6.87 5.68 7.57
N HIS A 49 -7.97 5.02 7.22
CA HIS A 49 -9.30 5.49 7.59
C HIS A 49 -9.51 5.54 9.11
N GLU A 50 -8.97 4.56 9.85
CA GLU A 50 -8.97 4.60 11.31
C GLU A 50 -8.20 5.84 11.84
N LYS A 51 -7.00 6.09 11.31
CA LYS A 51 -6.20 7.27 11.70
C LYS A 51 -6.85 8.58 11.27
N ALA A 52 -7.52 8.61 10.13
CA ALA A 52 -8.31 9.76 9.68
C ALA A 52 -9.37 10.13 10.71
N HIS A 53 -10.10 9.14 11.23
CA HIS A 53 -11.12 9.38 12.25
C HIS A 53 -10.55 10.00 13.53
N LEU A 54 -9.38 9.51 13.99
CA LEU A 54 -8.69 10.09 15.14
C LEU A 54 -8.17 11.51 14.86
N ALA A 55 -7.71 11.77 13.64
CA ALA A 55 -7.22 13.06 13.19
C ALA A 55 -8.33 14.10 13.03
N SER A 56 -9.56 13.69 12.72
CA SER A 56 -10.71 14.58 12.55
C SER A 56 -11.49 14.86 13.85
N SER A 57 -11.02 14.40 15.00
CA SER A 57 -11.66 14.74 16.27
C SER A 57 -11.55 16.25 16.54
N GLU A 58 -12.63 16.83 17.07
CA GLU A 58 -12.70 18.23 17.52
C GLU A 58 -12.74 18.34 19.05
N ASP A 59 -12.36 17.27 19.76
CA ASP A 59 -12.21 17.30 21.21
C ASP A 59 -10.86 17.91 21.59
N TYR A 60 -10.91 18.98 22.39
CA TYR A 60 -9.77 19.77 22.86
C TYR A 60 -9.60 19.74 24.39
N GLY A 61 -10.47 19.01 25.11
CA GLY A 61 -10.48 18.97 26.56
C GLY A 61 -11.25 20.14 27.17
N ARG A 62 -11.70 19.96 28.43
CA ARG A 62 -12.45 20.98 29.19
C ARG A 62 -11.56 21.83 30.10
N ASP A 63 -10.35 21.36 30.38
CA ASP A 63 -9.33 22.01 31.20
C ASP A 63 -7.92 21.66 30.72
N LEU A 64 -6.91 22.28 31.33
CA LEU A 64 -5.51 22.10 30.95
C LEU A 64 -5.04 20.65 31.08
N GLU A 65 -5.50 19.92 32.12
CA GLU A 65 -5.10 18.54 32.36
C GLU A 65 -5.65 17.63 31.26
N ASP A 66 -6.93 17.75 30.94
CA ASP A 66 -7.58 16.99 29.86
C ASP A 66 -6.92 17.31 28.50
N CYS A 67 -6.60 18.58 28.23
CA CYS A 67 -5.93 19.02 27.00
C CYS A 67 -4.52 18.41 26.85
N VAL A 68 -3.75 18.34 27.93
CA VAL A 68 -2.43 17.70 27.94
C VAL A 68 -2.55 16.20 27.65
N GLN A 69 -3.51 15.52 28.28
CA GLN A 69 -3.74 14.09 28.03
C GLN A 69 -4.14 13.80 26.57
N LEU A 70 -5.00 14.64 25.99
CA LEU A 70 -5.37 14.53 24.57
C LEU A 70 -4.18 14.73 23.65
N THR A 71 -3.31 15.69 23.97
CA THR A 71 -2.07 15.95 23.22
C THR A 71 -1.14 14.73 23.23
N GLU A 72 -0.86 14.16 24.41
CA GLU A 72 0.02 13.00 24.55
C GLU A 72 -0.54 11.76 23.82
N LYS A 73 -1.86 11.54 23.90
CA LYS A 73 -2.52 10.47 23.13
C LYS A 73 -2.35 10.70 21.63
N PHE A 74 -2.54 11.93 21.17
CA PHE A 74 -2.45 12.24 19.75
C PHE A 74 -1.01 12.18 19.21
N GLU A 75 0.01 12.46 20.01
CA GLU A 75 1.40 12.24 19.62
C GLU A 75 1.69 10.77 19.24
N THR A 76 0.99 9.82 19.85
CA THR A 76 1.11 8.41 19.48
C THR A 76 0.64 8.19 18.04
N VAL A 77 -0.48 8.79 17.64
CA VAL A 77 -0.98 8.74 16.26
C VAL A 77 0.04 9.35 15.28
N VAL A 78 0.64 10.48 15.63
CA VAL A 78 1.67 11.13 14.79
C VAL A 78 2.90 10.24 14.61
N ARG A 79 3.37 9.58 15.68
CA ARG A 79 4.51 8.65 15.60
C ARG A 79 4.19 7.42 14.76
N GLU A 80 2.98 6.89 14.88
CA GLU A 80 2.51 5.76 14.08
C GLU A 80 2.43 6.12 12.59
N LEU A 81 1.92 7.32 12.25
CA LEU A 81 1.93 7.84 10.89
C LEU A 81 3.39 7.97 10.39
N ALA A 82 4.29 8.59 11.14
CA ALA A 82 5.68 8.70 10.74
C ALA A 82 6.32 7.33 10.43
N ALA A 83 6.05 6.30 11.25
CA ALA A 83 6.54 4.95 11.03
C ALA A 83 5.89 4.24 9.82
N ALA A 84 4.65 4.59 9.47
CA ALA A 84 3.93 4.02 8.34
C ALA A 84 4.46 4.49 6.97
N GLY A 85 5.24 5.58 6.92
CA GLY A 85 5.80 6.10 5.67
C GLY A 85 6.57 5.06 4.85
N GLU A 86 7.37 4.21 5.49
CA GLU A 86 8.10 3.13 4.79
C GLU A 86 7.15 2.06 4.23
N ARG A 87 6.01 1.79 4.90
CA ARG A 87 4.99 0.86 4.39
C ARG A 87 4.33 1.42 3.13
N VAL A 88 4.01 2.72 3.11
CA VAL A 88 3.47 3.41 1.93
C VAL A 88 4.47 3.34 0.77
N ALA A 89 5.75 3.64 1.03
CA ALA A 89 6.82 3.56 0.03
C ALA A 89 6.99 2.14 -0.53
N ASN A 90 6.87 1.11 0.31
CA ASN A 90 6.89 -0.29 -0.13
C ASN A 90 5.75 -0.66 -1.08
N VAL A 91 4.54 -0.14 -0.82
CA VAL A 91 3.39 -0.34 -1.69
C VAL A 91 3.60 0.37 -3.04
N GLN A 92 4.13 1.59 -3.03
CA GLN A 92 4.46 2.34 -4.26
C GLN A 92 5.52 1.62 -5.09
N ARG A 93 6.59 1.09 -4.48
CA ARG A 93 7.58 0.27 -5.20
C ARG A 93 6.95 -0.97 -5.84
N SER A 94 6.06 -1.65 -5.11
CA SER A 94 5.34 -2.83 -5.62
C SER A 94 4.42 -2.46 -6.80
N GLN A 95 3.77 -1.29 -6.73
CA GLN A 95 2.97 -0.72 -7.82
C GLN A 95 3.82 -0.50 -9.07
N GLU A 96 4.97 0.18 -8.93
CA GLU A 96 5.89 0.48 -10.03
C GLU A 96 6.42 -0.80 -10.69
N GLU A 97 6.79 -1.82 -9.90
CA GLU A 97 7.23 -3.11 -10.43
C GLU A 97 6.16 -3.78 -11.29
N LEU A 98 4.91 -3.80 -10.84
CA LEU A 98 3.79 -4.37 -11.58
C LEU A 98 3.47 -3.58 -12.85
N LEU A 99 3.59 -2.25 -12.81
CA LEU A 99 3.38 -1.42 -14.00
C LEU A 99 4.50 -1.64 -15.03
N ARG A 100 5.75 -1.74 -14.58
CA ARG A 100 6.90 -1.99 -15.45
C ARG A 100 6.85 -3.37 -16.11
N SER A 101 6.23 -4.37 -15.45
CA SER A 101 6.05 -5.70 -16.05
C SER A 101 4.97 -5.75 -17.14
N GLY A 102 4.26 -4.64 -17.40
CA GLY A 102 3.16 -4.62 -18.36
C GLY A 102 1.95 -5.42 -17.90
N HIS A 103 1.68 -5.45 -16.58
CA HIS A 103 0.63 -6.27 -15.99
C HIS A 103 -0.75 -5.98 -16.61
N PRO A 104 -1.59 -7.00 -16.91
CA PRO A 104 -2.89 -6.81 -17.56
C PRO A 104 -3.84 -5.86 -16.82
N TYR A 105 -3.71 -5.75 -15.49
CA TYR A 105 -4.52 -4.87 -14.65
C TYR A 105 -3.87 -3.50 -14.36
N ALA A 106 -2.99 -3.01 -15.25
CA ALA A 106 -2.25 -1.75 -15.04
C ALA A 106 -3.15 -0.56 -14.66
N ALA A 107 -4.35 -0.44 -15.24
CA ALA A 107 -5.29 0.63 -14.91
C ALA A 107 -5.77 0.55 -13.44
N SER A 108 -6.13 -0.65 -12.97
CA SER A 108 -6.55 -0.87 -11.59
C SER A 108 -5.40 -0.66 -10.61
N ILE A 109 -4.18 -1.10 -10.96
CA ILE A 109 -2.97 -0.88 -10.16
C ILE A 109 -2.69 0.62 -10.00
N ARG A 110 -2.81 1.41 -11.08
CA ARG A 110 -2.68 2.87 -11.03
C ARG A 110 -3.74 3.50 -10.14
N ALA A 111 -5.00 3.16 -10.34
CA ALA A 111 -6.11 3.71 -9.55
C ALA A 111 -5.89 3.46 -8.05
N LYS A 112 -5.68 2.20 -7.64
CA LYS A 112 -5.44 1.82 -6.25
C LYS A 112 -4.26 2.56 -5.61
N GLY A 113 -3.15 2.71 -6.35
CA GLY A 113 -1.99 3.44 -5.85
C GLY A 113 -2.24 4.94 -5.70
N THR A 114 -2.94 5.56 -6.66
CA THR A 114 -3.33 6.97 -6.60
C THR A 114 -4.29 7.23 -5.43
N ASP A 115 -5.28 6.36 -5.24
CA ASP A 115 -6.26 6.49 -4.16
C ASP A 115 -5.58 6.40 -2.79
N LEU A 116 -4.70 5.40 -2.61
CA LEU A 116 -3.92 5.25 -1.38
C LEU A 116 -3.04 6.47 -1.10
N ASN A 117 -2.35 7.00 -2.13
CA ASN A 117 -1.49 8.16 -1.97
C ASN A 117 -2.28 9.43 -1.63
N SER A 118 -3.46 9.59 -2.21
CA SER A 118 -4.37 10.71 -1.91
C SER A 118 -4.87 10.64 -0.46
N LEU A 119 -5.28 9.44 -0.02
CA LEU A 119 -5.69 9.19 1.36
C LEU A 119 -4.53 9.45 2.34
N TRP A 120 -3.33 8.95 2.02
CA TRP A 120 -2.13 9.18 2.82
C TRP A 120 -1.84 10.66 3.03
N THR A 121 -1.85 11.45 1.97
CA THR A 121 -1.63 12.90 2.04
C THR A 121 -2.70 13.57 2.90
N SER A 122 -3.97 13.30 2.64
CA SER A 122 -5.08 13.90 3.38
C SER A 122 -5.04 13.58 4.88
N VAL A 123 -4.69 12.35 5.26
CA VAL A 123 -4.57 11.97 6.68
C VAL A 123 -3.40 12.68 7.36
N ASN A 124 -2.27 12.83 6.68
CA ASN A 124 -1.13 13.56 7.25
C ASN A 124 -1.42 15.06 7.41
N GLU A 125 -2.14 15.66 6.46
CA GLU A 125 -2.62 17.04 6.55
C GLU A 125 -3.56 17.20 7.74
N ALA A 126 -4.62 16.39 7.84
CA ALA A 126 -5.56 16.42 8.97
C ALA A 126 -4.86 16.19 10.32
N ALA A 127 -3.88 15.28 10.38
CA ALA A 127 -3.12 15.04 11.59
C ALA A 127 -2.27 16.27 12.00
N THR A 128 -1.70 16.96 11.01
CA THR A 128 -0.95 18.20 11.25
C THR A 128 -1.87 19.30 11.79
N GLU A 129 -3.06 19.47 11.19
CA GLU A 129 -4.06 20.44 11.63
C GLU A 129 -4.51 20.17 13.07
N ARG A 130 -4.84 18.92 13.41
CA ARG A 130 -5.24 18.56 14.77
C ARG A 130 -4.12 18.76 15.79
N GLN A 131 -2.88 18.45 15.43
CA GLN A 131 -1.73 18.71 16.30
C GLN A 131 -1.58 20.21 16.60
N GLN A 132 -1.74 21.07 15.59
CA GLN A 132 -1.70 22.52 15.76
C GLN A 132 -2.88 23.02 16.61
N ALA A 133 -4.08 22.49 16.39
CA ALA A 133 -5.28 22.88 17.13
C ALA A 133 -5.17 22.50 18.63
N LEU A 134 -4.68 21.30 18.96
CA LEU A 134 -4.40 20.89 20.35
C LEU A 134 -3.33 21.77 21.01
N ALA A 135 -2.26 22.09 20.27
CA ALA A 135 -1.22 22.99 20.77
C ALA A 135 -1.76 24.41 21.03
N GLY A 136 -2.66 24.91 20.18
CA GLY A 136 -3.35 26.18 20.37
C GLY A 136 -4.27 26.18 21.58
N ALA A 137 -5.11 25.14 21.74
CA ALA A 137 -6.01 25.00 22.89
C ALA A 137 -5.25 25.02 24.21
N ARG A 138 -4.11 24.32 24.27
CA ARG A 138 -3.23 24.29 25.45
C ARG A 138 -2.66 25.66 25.84
N GLN A 139 -2.49 26.58 24.90
CA GLN A 139 -1.98 27.93 25.20
C GLN A 139 -3.05 28.87 25.75
N VAL A 140 -4.32 28.57 25.50
CA VAL A 140 -5.46 29.41 25.89
C VAL A 140 -6.08 28.95 27.21
N HIS A 141 -5.90 27.67 27.58
CA HIS A 141 -6.20 27.13 28.92
C HIS A 141 -5.17 27.58 29.96
#